data_AF-A0A2U0DPG9-F1
#
_entry.id   AF-A0A2U0DPG9-F1
#
_cell.length_a   1.000
_cell.length_b   1.000
_cell.length_c   1.000
_cell.angle_alpha   90.00
_cell.angle_beta   90.00
_cell.angle_gamma   90.00
#
_symmetry.space_group_name_H-M   'P 1'
#
loop_
_entity.id
_entity.type
_entity.pdbx_description
1 polymer ?
#
loop_
_entity_poly.entity_id
_entity_poly.type
_entity_poly.pdbx_seq_one_letter_code
_entity_poly.pdbx_strand_id
1 'polypeptide(L)'
;MKKTNIQYKKRFWAGLLLAQFLLFYAFSKSEIMISFFETLFEFQKTVHQIVFSWIPFSFGDVIYILLGIFLVYCIITSFKKKNRNSSFLKILMSINIFYFSYQIFWGMLYFQTPIIKKLPSQKEPTVEKAKVLALKYLARCKETRKLTYEDKNGIFILKDLKAVQAEILSQQTKLPGNISGKKASEINSFKPSLFKNVMNFTGILGYYNPFTAEAQYNSQLPNTLIPFTSAHESSHQLGFAREQEANFVGYLIGIHSENTDLRYSTEYFTLKSLLNFIADKDPEFVKSVLKNYSPEMKKDRAYEKAFVLKHQGLLDDFFGFTNNLFLKSNQQEGTVTYSYFIDLLMNYEKE
;
A
#
# COMPACT_ATOMS: atom_id res chain seq x y z
N MET A 1 21.84 -33.74 -29.62
CA MET A 1 22.18 -32.29 -29.60
C MET A 1 21.06 -31.34 -29.12
N LYS A 2 19.78 -31.45 -29.54
CA LYS A 2 18.72 -30.50 -29.08
C LYS A 2 18.36 -30.60 -27.58
N LYS A 3 18.33 -31.82 -27.00
CA LYS A 3 18.00 -32.02 -25.55
C LYS A 3 19.08 -31.47 -24.61
N THR A 4 20.36 -31.64 -24.95
CA THR A 4 21.49 -31.15 -24.15
C THR A 4 21.50 -29.63 -24.10
N ASN A 5 21.33 -28.95 -25.24
CA ASN A 5 21.26 -27.48 -25.32
C ASN A 5 20.16 -26.87 -24.41
N ILE A 6 18.97 -27.50 -24.37
CA ILE A 6 17.88 -27.03 -23.51
C ILE A 6 18.20 -27.19 -22.02
N GLN A 7 18.87 -28.27 -21.61
CA GLN A 7 19.30 -28.44 -20.22
C GLN A 7 20.32 -27.39 -19.79
N TYR A 8 21.30 -27.07 -20.65
CA TYR A 8 22.26 -25.99 -20.38
C TYR A 8 21.56 -24.65 -20.21
N LYS A 9 20.59 -24.31 -21.09
CA LYS A 9 19.81 -23.08 -20.95
C LYS A 9 19.04 -23.02 -19.63
N LYS A 10 18.39 -24.10 -19.20
CA LYS A 10 17.69 -24.13 -17.90
C LYS A 10 18.65 -23.90 -16.73
N ARG A 11 19.82 -24.56 -16.74
CA ARG A 11 20.85 -24.37 -15.71
C ARG A 11 21.38 -22.94 -15.68
N PHE A 12 21.61 -22.35 -16.85
CA PHE A 12 22.03 -20.96 -16.97
C PHE A 12 21.01 -19.99 -16.33
N TRP A 13 19.72 -20.08 -16.70
CA TRP A 13 18.70 -19.19 -16.15
C TRP A 13 18.38 -19.43 -14.67
N ALA A 14 18.54 -20.67 -14.19
CA ALA A 14 18.43 -20.96 -12.76
C ALA A 14 19.62 -20.41 -11.98
N GLY A 15 20.84 -20.56 -12.52
CA GLY A 15 22.06 -19.97 -11.95
C GLY A 15 22.03 -18.45 -11.95
N LEU A 16 21.51 -17.84 -13.02
CA LEU A 16 21.31 -16.40 -13.12
C LEU A 16 20.34 -15.90 -12.04
N LEU A 17 19.22 -16.59 -11.83
CA LEU A 17 18.27 -16.22 -10.79
C LEU A 17 18.91 -16.28 -9.41
N LEU A 18 19.66 -17.35 -9.11
CA LEU A 18 20.41 -17.45 -7.86
C LEU A 18 21.44 -16.33 -7.71
N ALA A 19 22.18 -16.02 -8.77
CA ALA A 19 23.14 -14.91 -8.78
C ALA A 19 22.45 -13.56 -8.52
N GLN A 20 21.26 -13.32 -9.08
CA GLN A 20 20.47 -12.12 -8.80
C GLN A 20 20.03 -12.05 -7.34
N PHE A 21 19.57 -13.15 -6.75
CA PHE A 21 19.23 -13.20 -5.32
C PHE A 21 20.42 -12.84 -4.45
N LEU A 22 21.59 -13.43 -4.69
CA LEU A 22 22.82 -13.14 -3.95
C LEU A 22 23.27 -11.69 -4.15
N LEU A 23 23.15 -11.16 -5.37
CA LEU A 23 23.51 -9.78 -5.70
C LEU A 23 22.66 -8.78 -4.92
N PHE A 24 21.33 -8.89 -5.00
CA PHE A 24 20.44 -7.96 -4.31
C PHE A 24 20.48 -8.13 -2.79
N TYR A 25 20.72 -9.34 -2.29
CA TYR A 25 21.02 -9.56 -0.88
C TYR A 25 22.30 -8.82 -0.45
N ALA A 26 23.38 -8.88 -1.23
CA ALA A 26 24.59 -8.13 -0.94
C ALA A 26 24.35 -6.61 -1.00
N PHE A 27 23.59 -6.12 -1.98
CA PHE A 27 23.20 -4.71 -2.07
C PHE A 27 22.36 -4.28 -0.88
N SER A 28 21.48 -5.13 -0.36
CA SER A 28 20.63 -4.82 0.79
C SER A 28 21.40 -4.67 2.11
N LYS A 29 22.69 -5.03 2.13
CA LYS A 29 23.59 -4.86 3.28
C LYS A 29 24.53 -3.65 3.13
N SER A 30 24.49 -2.95 2.00
CA SER A 30 25.36 -1.81 1.71
C SER A 30 24.55 -0.51 1.71
N GLU A 31 24.89 0.40 2.63
CA GLU A 31 24.26 1.72 2.71
C GLU A 31 24.43 2.55 1.43
N ILE A 32 25.59 2.42 0.76
CA ILE A 32 25.87 3.07 -0.52
C ILE A 32 24.91 2.58 -1.59
N MET A 33 24.67 1.26 -1.67
CA MET A 33 23.74 0.70 -2.64
C MET A 33 22.30 1.08 -2.34
N ILE A 34 21.89 1.08 -1.08
CA ILE A 34 20.55 1.53 -0.67
C ILE A 34 20.33 2.98 -1.10
N SER A 35 21.27 3.88 -0.79
CA SER A 35 21.22 5.29 -1.20
C SER A 35 21.20 5.48 -2.72
N PHE A 36 21.96 4.65 -3.45
CA PHE A 36 21.92 4.62 -4.91
C PHE A 36 20.51 4.27 -5.43
N PHE A 37 19.88 3.22 -4.89
CA PHE A 37 18.52 2.83 -5.30
C PHE A 37 17.45 3.85 -4.89
N GLU A 38 17.62 4.55 -3.75
CA GLU A 38 16.75 5.67 -3.39
C GLU A 38 16.82 6.79 -4.44
N THR A 39 18.03 7.17 -4.86
CA THR A 39 18.25 8.21 -5.87
C THR A 39 17.75 7.78 -7.24
N LEU A 40 18.01 6.52 -7.61
CA LEU A 40 17.51 5.93 -8.87
C LEU A 40 15.98 5.96 -8.92
N PHE A 41 15.32 5.63 -7.80
CA PHE A 41 13.86 5.65 -7.72
C PHE A 41 13.29 7.05 -7.93
N GLU A 42 13.90 8.11 -7.38
CA GLU A 42 13.45 9.49 -7.60
C GLU A 42 13.47 9.90 -9.08
N PHE A 43 14.49 9.47 -9.83
CA PHE A 43 14.53 9.67 -11.28
C PHE A 43 13.49 8.80 -12.00
N GLN A 44 13.48 7.50 -11.70
CA GLN A 44 12.59 6.51 -12.32
C GLN A 44 11.12 6.87 -12.16
N LYS A 45 10.67 7.20 -10.94
CA LYS A 45 9.26 7.52 -10.65
C LYS A 45 8.79 8.70 -11.51
N THR A 46 9.63 9.71 -11.68
CA THR A 46 9.33 10.90 -12.48
C THR A 46 9.15 10.53 -13.95
N VAL A 47 10.07 9.74 -14.50
CA VAL A 47 9.98 9.25 -15.89
C VAL A 47 8.73 8.41 -16.10
N HIS A 48 8.46 7.44 -15.21
CA HIS A 48 7.27 6.60 -15.30
C HIS A 48 5.98 7.42 -15.23
N GLN A 49 5.89 8.38 -14.31
CA GLN A 49 4.72 9.25 -14.19
C GLN A 49 4.51 10.11 -15.45
N ILE A 50 5.55 10.67 -16.06
CA ILE A 50 5.43 11.40 -17.33
C ILE A 50 4.89 10.49 -18.44
N VAL A 51 5.40 9.26 -18.53
CA VAL A 51 5.04 8.32 -19.60
C VAL A 51 3.63 7.76 -19.46
N PHE A 52 3.16 7.48 -18.24
CA PHE A 52 1.91 6.74 -18.02
C PHE A 52 0.74 7.56 -17.45
N SER A 53 0.99 8.70 -16.80
CA SER A 53 -0.08 9.45 -16.11
C SER A 53 -1.21 9.96 -17.02
N TRP A 54 -0.93 10.28 -18.28
CA TRP A 54 -1.92 10.77 -19.24
C TRP A 54 -2.91 9.68 -19.70
N ILE A 55 -2.59 8.40 -19.48
CA ILE A 55 -3.47 7.28 -19.82
C ILE A 55 -4.63 7.22 -18.82
N PRO A 56 -5.92 7.21 -19.24
CA PRO A 56 -7.05 7.39 -18.34
C PRO A 56 -7.40 6.15 -17.49
N PHE A 57 -6.80 5.00 -17.79
CA PHE A 57 -6.98 3.74 -17.06
C PHE A 57 -5.63 3.25 -16.52
N SER A 58 -5.65 2.28 -15.59
CA SER A 58 -4.41 1.71 -15.06
C SER A 58 -3.66 0.90 -16.12
N PHE A 59 -2.55 1.43 -16.60
CA PHE A 59 -1.70 0.73 -17.57
C PHE A 59 -0.93 -0.42 -16.93
N GLY A 60 -0.54 -0.26 -15.67
CA GLY A 60 0.10 -1.29 -14.86
C GLY A 60 -0.75 -2.55 -14.72
N ASP A 61 -2.06 -2.40 -14.53
CA ASP A 61 -3.00 -3.53 -14.54
C ASP A 61 -3.01 -4.26 -15.88
N VAL A 62 -2.96 -3.52 -17.00
CA VAL A 62 -2.89 -4.13 -18.35
C VAL A 62 -1.61 -4.95 -18.50
N ILE A 63 -0.47 -4.44 -18.04
CA ILE A 63 0.80 -5.19 -18.03
C ILE A 63 0.64 -6.50 -17.24
N TYR A 64 0.03 -6.44 -16.04
CA TYR A 64 -0.19 -7.62 -15.21
C TYR A 64 -1.16 -8.63 -15.85
N ILE A 65 -2.24 -8.16 -16.49
CA ILE A 65 -3.18 -9.02 -17.22
C ILE A 65 -2.46 -9.74 -18.37
N LEU A 66 -1.70 -9.01 -19.19
CA LEU A 66 -0.95 -9.59 -20.32
C LEU A 66 0.10 -10.59 -19.86
N LEU A 67 0.84 -10.26 -18.78
CA LEU A 67 1.80 -11.19 -18.18
C LEU A 67 1.10 -12.44 -17.65
N GLY A 68 -0.05 -12.29 -16.97
CA GLY A 68 -0.87 -13.40 -16.49
C GLY A 68 -1.33 -14.33 -17.61
N ILE A 69 -1.89 -13.77 -18.69
CA ILE A 69 -2.31 -14.54 -19.89
C ILE A 69 -1.12 -15.29 -20.48
N PHE A 70 0.03 -14.63 -20.62
CA PHE A 70 1.25 -15.24 -21.14
C PHE A 70 1.73 -16.41 -20.26
N LEU A 71 1.72 -16.24 -18.94
CA LEU A 71 2.12 -17.28 -17.99
C LEU A 71 1.15 -18.46 -18.01
N VAL A 72 -0.17 -18.22 -18.04
CA VAL A 72 -1.20 -19.27 -18.17
C VAL A 72 -1.02 -20.04 -19.47
N TYR A 73 -0.78 -19.36 -20.60
CA TYR A 73 -0.48 -20.01 -21.87
C TYR A 73 0.78 -20.89 -21.78
N CYS A 74 1.85 -20.40 -21.12
CA CYS A 74 3.05 -21.20 -20.90
C CYS A 74 2.77 -22.42 -20.01
N ILE A 75 2.00 -22.26 -18.94
CA ILE A 75 1.63 -23.37 -18.03
C ILE A 75 0.82 -24.42 -18.79
N ILE A 76 -0.23 -24.04 -19.53
CA ILE A 76 -1.06 -24.97 -20.30
C ILE A 76 -0.22 -25.73 -21.34
N THR A 77 0.64 -25.01 -22.07
CA THR A 77 1.53 -25.65 -23.06
C THR A 77 2.63 -26.50 -22.42
N SER A 78 2.94 -26.30 -21.14
CA SER A 78 3.94 -27.11 -20.42
C SER A 78 3.48 -28.57 -20.20
N PHE A 79 2.16 -28.80 -20.14
CA PHE A 79 1.58 -30.13 -20.05
C PHE A 79 1.74 -30.92 -21.36
N LYS A 80 1.87 -30.24 -22.51
CA LYS A 80 2.12 -30.88 -23.81
C LYS A 80 3.60 -31.30 -23.92
N LYS A 81 3.87 -32.61 -24.01
CA LYS A 81 5.24 -33.20 -24.03
C LYS A 81 6.19 -32.52 -25.02
N LYS A 82 5.70 -32.11 -26.20
CA LYS A 82 6.47 -31.41 -27.25
C LYS A 82 6.96 -30.02 -26.80
N ASN A 83 6.14 -29.27 -26.06
CA ASN A 83 6.41 -27.88 -25.70
C ASN A 83 6.92 -27.71 -24.26
N ARG A 84 6.74 -28.73 -23.41
CA ARG A 84 7.11 -28.75 -21.98
C ARG A 84 8.37 -27.95 -21.65
N ASN A 85 9.50 -28.35 -22.23
CA ASN A 85 10.77 -27.72 -21.87
C ASN A 85 10.91 -26.27 -22.34
N SER A 86 10.31 -25.92 -23.48
CA SER A 86 10.31 -24.53 -23.97
C SER A 86 9.44 -23.65 -23.08
N SER A 87 8.25 -24.14 -22.70
CA SER A 87 7.35 -23.40 -21.82
C SER A 87 7.94 -23.17 -20.44
N PHE A 88 8.55 -24.20 -19.82
CA PHE A 88 9.26 -24.04 -18.55
C PHE A 88 10.42 -23.04 -18.64
N LEU A 89 11.16 -23.04 -19.75
CA LEU A 89 12.24 -22.09 -19.96
C LEU A 89 11.70 -20.66 -20.06
N LYS A 90 10.60 -20.43 -20.77
CA LYS A 90 9.94 -19.12 -20.86
C LYS A 90 9.47 -18.63 -19.49
N ILE A 91 8.84 -19.50 -18.69
CA ILE A 91 8.43 -19.16 -17.32
C ILE A 91 9.64 -18.76 -16.47
N LEU A 92 10.72 -19.54 -16.51
CA LEU A 92 11.94 -19.23 -15.75
C LEU A 92 12.59 -17.91 -16.19
N MET A 93 12.60 -17.63 -17.49
CA MET A 93 13.06 -16.35 -18.04
C MET A 93 12.18 -15.18 -17.57
N SER A 94 10.85 -15.35 -17.60
CA SER A 94 9.91 -14.34 -17.11
C SER A 94 10.11 -14.07 -15.62
N ILE A 95 10.33 -15.10 -14.80
CA ILE A 95 10.64 -14.94 -13.37
C ILE A 95 11.95 -14.15 -13.18
N ASN A 96 13.00 -14.47 -13.93
CA ASN A 96 14.27 -13.73 -13.86
C ASN A 96 14.08 -12.25 -14.22
N ILE A 97 13.41 -11.96 -15.33
CA ILE A 97 13.17 -10.58 -15.78
C ILE A 97 12.33 -9.83 -14.75
N PHE A 98 11.22 -10.44 -14.31
CA PHE A 98 10.33 -9.84 -13.33
C PHE A 98 11.04 -9.57 -12.00
N TYR A 99 11.77 -10.55 -11.46
CA TYR A 99 12.50 -10.37 -10.20
C TYR A 99 13.55 -9.26 -10.30
N PHE A 100 14.37 -9.27 -11.36
CA PHE A 100 15.38 -8.25 -11.59
C PHE A 100 14.75 -6.84 -11.69
N SER A 101 13.72 -6.70 -12.53
CA SER A 101 13.02 -5.42 -12.70
C SER A 101 12.35 -4.96 -11.41
N TYR A 102 11.71 -5.86 -10.67
CA TYR A 102 11.11 -5.56 -9.37
C TYR A 102 12.15 -5.06 -8.36
N GLN A 103 13.31 -5.72 -8.27
CA GLN A 103 14.35 -5.31 -7.32
C GLN A 103 14.92 -3.92 -7.65
N ILE A 104 15.14 -3.64 -8.93
CA ILE A 104 15.61 -2.31 -9.37
C ILE A 104 14.55 -1.25 -9.12
N PHE A 105 13.28 -1.53 -9.43
CA PHE A 105 12.22 -0.53 -9.40
C PHE A 105 11.58 -0.32 -8.04
N TRP A 106 11.69 -1.28 -7.11
CA TRP A 106 10.97 -1.25 -5.84
C TRP A 106 11.64 -2.02 -4.71
N GLY A 107 12.08 -3.26 -4.95
CA GLY A 107 12.50 -4.18 -3.89
C GLY A 107 13.59 -3.62 -2.97
N MET A 108 14.55 -2.87 -3.54
CA MET A 108 15.63 -2.25 -2.76
C MET A 108 15.15 -1.14 -1.81
N LEU A 109 13.96 -0.57 -2.02
CA LEU A 109 13.40 0.47 -1.17
C LEU A 109 12.92 -0.06 0.20
N TYR A 110 12.74 -1.37 0.37
CA TYR A 110 12.44 -1.97 1.67
C TYR A 110 13.62 -1.91 2.64
N PHE A 111 14.82 -1.56 2.18
CA PHE A 111 16.03 -1.50 3.01
C PHE A 111 16.42 -0.08 3.42
N GLN A 112 15.65 0.94 2.99
CA GLN A 112 15.86 2.33 3.42
C GLN A 112 15.78 2.46 4.94
N THR A 113 16.42 3.49 5.49
CA THR A 113 16.35 3.79 6.92
C THR A 113 14.89 3.97 7.39
N PRO A 114 14.40 3.13 8.34
CA PRO A 114 13.03 3.23 8.84
C PRO A 114 12.70 4.60 9.45
N ILE A 115 11.45 5.06 9.28
CA ILE A 115 10.97 6.37 9.77
C ILE A 115 11.13 6.50 11.28
N ILE A 116 10.95 5.42 12.06
CA ILE A 116 11.08 5.47 13.52
C ILE A 116 12.45 5.98 13.97
N LYS A 117 13.51 5.71 13.20
CA LYS A 117 14.87 6.23 13.48
C LYS A 117 15.01 7.73 13.25
N LYS A 118 14.07 8.34 12.54
CA LYS A 118 14.00 9.79 12.25
C LYS A 118 13.09 10.55 13.22
N LEU A 119 12.32 9.83 14.04
CA LEU A 119 11.46 10.43 15.05
C LEU A 119 12.27 10.81 16.31
N PRO A 120 11.83 11.83 17.06
CA PRO A 120 12.54 12.31 18.25
C PRO A 120 12.49 11.30 19.42
N SER A 121 11.55 10.36 19.39
CA SER A 121 11.38 9.31 20.38
C SER A 121 11.18 7.96 19.71
N GLN A 122 11.55 6.90 20.42
CA GLN A 122 11.36 5.50 20.01
C GLN A 122 10.82 4.71 21.21
N LYS A 123 9.88 5.31 21.95
CA LYS A 123 9.21 4.66 23.06
C LYS A 123 8.21 3.64 22.53
N GLU A 124 8.07 2.53 23.25
CA GLU A 124 7.00 1.57 22.98
C GLU A 124 5.63 2.24 23.20
N PRO A 125 4.63 1.94 22.36
CA PRO A 125 3.29 2.49 22.50
C PRO A 125 2.58 1.90 23.73
N THR A 126 1.96 2.78 24.51
CA THR A 126 1.19 2.40 25.69
C THR A 126 -0.31 2.46 25.41
N VAL A 127 -1.09 1.62 26.10
CA VAL A 127 -2.56 1.61 25.96
C VAL A 127 -3.14 2.94 26.44
N GLU A 128 -2.56 3.51 27.48
CA GLU A 128 -2.97 4.77 28.09
C GLU A 128 -2.85 5.91 27.08
N LYS A 129 -1.70 6.02 26.40
CA LYS A 129 -1.51 7.01 25.33
C LYS A 129 -2.45 6.74 24.15
N ALA A 130 -2.64 5.47 23.77
CA ALA A 130 -3.60 5.10 22.73
C ALA A 130 -5.02 5.59 23.04
N LYS A 131 -5.48 5.42 24.30
CA LYS A 131 -6.80 5.84 24.76
C LYS A 131 -6.97 7.36 24.67
N VAL A 132 -5.96 8.13 25.10
CA VAL A 132 -5.97 9.60 24.98
C VAL A 132 -6.09 10.03 23.52
N LEU A 133 -5.26 9.46 22.64
CA LEU A 133 -5.32 9.75 21.21
C LEU A 133 -6.66 9.29 20.59
N ALA A 134 -7.20 8.14 20.99
CA ALA A 134 -8.48 7.65 20.48
C ALA A 134 -9.63 8.62 20.83
N LEU A 135 -9.65 9.19 22.04
CA LEU A 135 -10.64 10.20 22.42
C LEU A 135 -10.45 11.52 21.65
N LYS A 136 -9.20 11.96 21.46
CA LYS A 136 -8.87 13.11 20.60
C LYS A 136 -9.38 12.92 19.16
N TYR A 137 -9.11 11.76 18.57
CA TYR A 137 -9.53 11.43 17.21
C TYR A 137 -11.03 11.20 17.09
N LEU A 138 -11.69 10.66 18.12
CA LEU A 138 -13.15 10.61 18.18
C LEU A 138 -13.77 12.01 18.11
N ALA A 139 -13.25 12.96 18.89
CA ALA A 139 -13.73 14.33 18.87
C ALA A 139 -13.51 14.99 17.49
N ARG A 140 -12.32 14.85 16.92
CA ARG A 140 -12.01 15.35 15.56
C ARG A 140 -12.92 14.75 14.49
N CYS A 141 -13.09 13.43 14.47
CA CYS A 141 -13.98 12.76 13.54
C CYS A 141 -15.40 13.30 13.61
N LYS A 142 -15.93 13.54 14.82
CA LYS A 142 -17.27 14.11 15.00
C LYS A 142 -17.39 15.50 14.39
N GLU A 143 -16.38 16.35 14.56
CA GLU A 143 -16.40 17.70 14.01
C GLU A 143 -16.21 17.68 12.49
N THR A 144 -15.21 16.97 11.98
CA THR A 144 -14.95 16.90 10.53
C THR A 144 -16.10 16.22 9.78
N ARG A 145 -16.73 15.18 10.35
CA ARG A 145 -17.88 14.49 9.71
C ARG A 145 -19.09 15.41 9.48
N LYS A 146 -19.27 16.47 10.27
CA LYS A 146 -20.34 17.46 10.06
C LYS A 146 -20.11 18.32 8.80
N LEU A 147 -18.86 18.40 8.34
CA LEU A 147 -18.46 19.24 7.21
C LEU A 147 -18.43 18.47 5.89
N THR A 148 -18.69 17.17 5.92
CA THR A 148 -18.65 16.29 4.74
C THR A 148 -20.04 16.06 4.16
N TYR A 149 -20.09 15.53 2.94
CA TYR A 149 -21.34 15.24 2.24
C TYR A 149 -21.85 13.85 2.61
N GLU A 150 -23.17 13.69 2.52
CA GLU A 150 -23.82 12.41 2.76
C GLU A 150 -24.89 12.08 1.73
N ASP A 151 -25.15 10.80 1.58
CA ASP A 151 -26.24 10.28 0.77
C ASP A 151 -27.60 10.43 1.48
N LYS A 152 -28.67 10.02 0.81
CA LYS A 152 -30.03 10.03 1.37
C LYS A 152 -30.20 9.18 2.65
N ASN A 153 -29.27 8.26 2.93
CA ASN A 153 -29.27 7.42 4.12
C ASN A 153 -28.41 8.02 5.25
N GLY A 154 -27.70 9.13 5.00
CA GLY A 154 -26.75 9.76 5.91
C GLY A 154 -25.40 9.05 5.97
N ILE A 155 -25.01 8.34 4.90
CA ILE A 155 -23.69 7.72 4.75
C ILE A 155 -22.78 8.70 4.01
N PHE A 156 -21.54 8.83 4.47
CA PHE A 156 -20.53 9.68 3.84
C PHE A 156 -20.40 9.40 2.33
N ILE A 157 -20.42 10.47 1.54
CA ILE A 157 -20.12 10.45 0.10
C ILE A 157 -18.92 11.35 -0.16
N LEU A 158 -17.95 10.80 -0.90
CA LEU A 158 -16.85 11.57 -1.46
C LEU A 158 -17.39 12.52 -2.53
N LYS A 159 -17.19 13.82 -2.36
CA LYS A 159 -17.74 14.84 -3.26
C LYS A 159 -16.94 14.94 -4.56
N ASP A 160 -15.62 15.09 -4.43
CA ASP A 160 -14.72 15.35 -5.54
C ASP A 160 -13.38 14.64 -5.32
N LEU A 161 -13.23 13.49 -5.97
CA LEU A 161 -12.00 12.71 -5.91
C LEU A 161 -10.81 13.46 -6.55
N LYS A 162 -11.02 14.28 -7.57
CA LYS A 162 -9.92 15.02 -8.21
C LYS A 162 -9.39 16.09 -7.25
N ALA A 163 -10.27 16.78 -6.53
CA ALA A 163 -9.89 17.73 -5.51
C ALA A 163 -9.11 17.06 -4.36
N VAL A 164 -9.55 15.87 -3.91
CA VAL A 164 -8.80 15.06 -2.92
C VAL A 164 -7.41 14.70 -3.43
N GLN A 165 -7.29 14.23 -4.68
CA GLN A 165 -6.00 13.85 -5.26
C GLN A 165 -5.06 15.05 -5.44
N ALA A 166 -5.58 16.20 -5.88
CA ALA A 166 -4.80 17.44 -5.99
C ALA A 166 -4.29 17.91 -4.61
N GLU A 167 -5.15 17.83 -3.59
CA GLU A 167 -4.78 18.15 -2.22
C GLU A 167 -3.72 17.19 -1.68
N ILE A 168 -3.82 15.88 -1.96
CA ILE A 168 -2.79 14.90 -1.59
C ILE A 168 -1.43 15.32 -2.15
N LEU A 169 -1.34 15.65 -3.45
CA LEU A 169 -0.09 16.08 -4.08
C LEU A 169 0.43 17.39 -3.46
N SER A 170 -0.47 18.34 -3.15
CA SER A 170 -0.10 19.57 -2.45
C SER A 170 0.51 19.28 -1.08
N GLN A 171 -0.12 18.41 -0.28
CA GLN A 171 0.32 18.07 1.07
C GLN A 171 1.64 17.29 1.09
N GLN A 172 2.00 16.57 0.03
CA GLN A 172 3.34 15.96 -0.07
C GLN A 172 4.47 17.00 0.04
N THR A 173 4.25 18.22 -0.47
CA THR A 173 5.24 19.32 -0.39
C THR A 173 5.41 19.88 1.02
N LYS A 174 4.47 19.58 1.92
CA LYS A 174 4.42 20.06 3.31
C LYS A 174 4.87 19.00 4.31
N LEU A 175 5.30 17.83 3.85
CA LEU A 175 5.81 16.77 4.72
C LEU A 175 7.00 17.28 5.55
N PRO A 176 7.10 16.92 6.85
CA PRO A 176 8.21 17.37 7.69
C PRO A 176 9.56 16.93 7.12
N GLY A 177 10.49 17.88 6.94
CA GLY A 177 11.78 17.61 6.30
C GLY A 177 12.66 16.59 7.03
N ASN A 178 12.48 16.44 8.34
CA ASN A 178 13.16 15.39 9.12
C ASN A 178 12.61 13.99 8.84
N ILE A 179 11.37 13.86 8.36
CA ILE A 179 10.71 12.59 8.01
C ILE A 179 10.97 12.25 6.54
N SER A 180 10.74 13.22 5.65
CA SER A 180 10.88 13.05 4.20
C SER A 180 11.72 14.17 3.59
N GLY A 181 12.87 13.79 3.00
CA GLY A 181 13.59 14.62 2.04
C GLY A 181 13.28 14.27 0.58
N LYS A 182 12.24 13.44 0.35
CA LYS A 182 11.90 12.93 -0.98
C LYS A 182 11.13 13.99 -1.78
N LYS A 183 11.34 14.02 -3.11
CA LYS A 183 10.65 15.01 -3.95
C LYS A 183 9.17 14.66 -4.06
N ALA A 184 8.31 15.65 -3.79
CA ALA A 184 6.87 15.52 -4.00
C ALA A 184 6.56 15.19 -5.46
N SER A 185 5.50 14.41 -5.68
CA SER A 185 4.99 14.14 -7.00
C SER A 185 4.15 15.33 -7.46
N GLU A 186 4.54 15.93 -8.58
CA GLU A 186 3.81 17.04 -9.21
C GLU A 186 2.78 16.52 -10.24
N ILE A 187 2.75 15.21 -10.48
CA ILE A 187 1.98 14.57 -11.54
C ILE A 187 0.91 13.67 -10.94
N ASN A 188 -0.37 13.96 -11.24
CA ASN A 188 -1.47 13.09 -10.84
C ASN A 188 -1.42 11.76 -11.61
N SER A 189 -0.98 10.70 -10.92
CA SER A 189 -0.94 9.32 -11.43
C SER A 189 -1.77 8.37 -10.57
N PHE A 190 -2.92 8.85 -10.07
CA PHE A 190 -3.89 7.99 -9.38
C PHE A 190 -4.79 7.29 -10.39
N LYS A 191 -4.95 5.96 -10.28
CA LYS A 191 -5.71 5.17 -11.26
C LYS A 191 -6.72 4.25 -10.58
N PRO A 192 -8.00 4.22 -11.00
CA PRO A 192 -8.90 3.17 -10.57
C PRO A 192 -8.40 1.83 -11.14
N SER A 193 -8.19 0.84 -10.27
CA SER A 193 -7.71 -0.46 -10.72
C SER A 193 -8.76 -1.20 -11.56
N LEU A 194 -8.32 -1.85 -12.63
CA LEU A 194 -9.07 -2.84 -13.40
C LEU A 194 -9.38 -4.09 -12.57
N PHE A 195 -8.58 -4.38 -11.53
CA PHE A 195 -8.79 -5.50 -10.62
C PHE A 195 -9.77 -5.21 -9.47
N LYS A 196 -10.41 -4.03 -9.42
CA LYS A 196 -11.33 -3.62 -8.33
C LYS A 196 -12.32 -4.68 -7.87
N ASN A 197 -12.92 -5.44 -8.80
CA ASN A 197 -13.87 -6.51 -8.46
C ASN A 197 -13.21 -7.65 -7.69
N VAL A 198 -11.98 -8.03 -8.07
CA VAL A 198 -11.20 -9.08 -7.39
C VAL A 198 -10.73 -8.54 -6.04
N MET A 199 -10.18 -7.31 -6.03
CA MET A 199 -9.66 -6.64 -4.82
C MET A 199 -10.66 -6.61 -3.67
N ASN A 200 -11.97 -6.48 -3.95
CA ASN A 200 -13.01 -6.54 -2.92
C ASN A 200 -12.94 -7.81 -2.06
N PHE A 201 -12.52 -8.94 -2.66
CA PHE A 201 -12.45 -10.25 -2.02
C PHE A 201 -11.04 -10.60 -1.51
N THR A 202 -10.07 -9.69 -1.60
CA THR A 202 -8.68 -9.95 -1.19
C THR A 202 -8.22 -9.10 0.00
N GLY A 203 -9.07 -8.16 0.45
CA GLY A 203 -8.70 -7.17 1.46
C GLY A 203 -7.74 -6.07 0.97
N ILE A 204 -7.32 -6.09 -0.31
CA ILE A 204 -6.42 -5.08 -0.89
C ILE A 204 -7.25 -3.85 -1.27
N LEU A 205 -6.96 -2.71 -0.64
CA LEU A 205 -7.69 -1.45 -0.88
C LEU A 205 -7.11 -0.66 -2.06
N GLY A 206 -5.81 -0.75 -2.24
CA GLY A 206 -5.03 -0.11 -3.28
C GLY A 206 -3.68 -0.79 -3.39
N TYR A 207 -2.91 -0.43 -4.40
CA TYR A 207 -1.51 -0.78 -4.48
C TYR A 207 -0.75 0.18 -5.42
N TYR A 208 0.55 0.30 -5.22
CA TYR A 208 1.44 1.04 -6.11
C TYR A 208 2.02 0.10 -7.17
N ASN A 209 1.97 0.52 -8.45
CA ASN A 209 2.63 -0.20 -9.53
C ASN A 209 4.07 0.30 -9.72
N PRO A 210 5.11 -0.50 -9.42
CA PRO A 210 6.49 -0.04 -9.55
C PRO A 210 6.95 0.10 -11.01
N PHE A 211 6.27 -0.55 -11.96
CA PHE A 211 6.63 -0.52 -13.38
C PHE A 211 6.03 0.69 -14.12
N THR A 212 4.96 1.29 -13.58
CA THR A 212 4.27 2.45 -14.18
C THR A 212 4.17 3.67 -13.27
N ALA A 213 4.61 3.54 -12.01
CA ALA A 213 4.48 4.56 -10.96
C ALA A 213 3.04 5.07 -10.73
N GLU A 214 2.05 4.23 -11.02
CA GLU A 214 0.64 4.50 -10.79
C GLU A 214 0.27 4.16 -9.34
N ALA A 215 -0.41 5.08 -8.64
CA ALA A 215 -1.08 4.81 -7.37
C ALA A 215 -2.48 4.25 -7.69
N GLN A 216 -2.62 2.93 -7.66
CA GLN A 216 -3.88 2.30 -8.01
C GLN A 216 -4.76 2.11 -6.79
N TYR A 217 -6.05 2.42 -6.91
CA TYR A 217 -7.00 2.24 -5.83
C TYR A 217 -8.23 1.47 -6.32
N ASN A 218 -8.85 0.76 -5.38
CA ASN A 218 -10.14 0.13 -5.63
C ASN A 218 -11.26 1.18 -5.59
N SER A 219 -11.81 1.49 -6.77
CA SER A 219 -12.89 2.48 -6.93
C SER A 219 -14.26 2.00 -6.44
N GLN A 220 -14.39 0.77 -5.97
CA GLN A 220 -15.63 0.22 -5.39
C GLN A 220 -15.65 0.25 -3.86
N LEU A 221 -14.58 0.70 -3.22
CA LEU A 221 -14.54 0.83 -1.77
C LEU A 221 -15.64 1.77 -1.25
N PRO A 222 -16.08 1.58 0.01
CA PRO A 222 -16.78 2.62 0.73
C PRO A 222 -16.07 3.97 0.60
N ASN A 223 -16.83 5.04 0.34
CA ASN A 223 -16.29 6.38 0.12
C ASN A 223 -15.38 6.84 1.28
N THR A 224 -15.66 6.41 2.50
CA THR A 224 -14.87 6.70 3.70
C THR A 224 -13.44 6.18 3.64
N LEU A 225 -13.15 5.17 2.80
CA LEU A 225 -11.82 4.56 2.65
C LEU A 225 -11.02 5.17 1.50
N ILE A 226 -11.68 5.63 0.43
CA ILE A 226 -11.01 6.04 -0.81
C ILE A 226 -9.99 7.18 -0.60
N PRO A 227 -10.28 8.27 0.15
CA PRO A 227 -9.31 9.35 0.32
C PRO A 227 -8.04 8.92 1.04
N PHE A 228 -8.16 8.24 2.19
CA PHE A 228 -6.99 7.76 2.93
C PHE A 228 -6.22 6.70 2.14
N THR A 229 -6.89 5.75 1.48
CA THR A 229 -6.22 4.80 0.58
C THR A 229 -5.45 5.53 -0.51
N SER A 230 -6.01 6.58 -1.11
CA SER A 230 -5.29 7.38 -2.10
C SER A 230 -4.04 8.05 -1.50
N ALA A 231 -4.11 8.59 -0.28
CA ALA A 231 -2.96 9.16 0.42
C ALA A 231 -1.89 8.11 0.78
N HIS A 232 -2.31 6.89 1.14
CA HIS A 232 -1.42 5.74 1.36
C HIS A 232 -0.68 5.36 0.08
N GLU A 233 -1.38 5.13 -1.03
CA GLU A 233 -0.75 4.77 -2.30
C GLU A 233 0.15 5.89 -2.84
N SER A 234 -0.23 7.15 -2.58
CA SER A 234 0.60 8.33 -2.86
C SER A 234 1.92 8.31 -2.08
N SER A 235 1.92 7.76 -0.87
CA SER A 235 3.14 7.60 -0.06
C SER A 235 4.08 6.56 -0.67
N HIS A 236 3.54 5.50 -1.28
CA HIS A 236 4.34 4.58 -2.08
C HIS A 236 4.92 5.24 -3.34
N GLN A 237 4.19 6.17 -3.98
CA GLN A 237 4.75 6.96 -5.08
C GLN A 237 5.93 7.83 -4.64
N LEU A 238 5.97 8.26 -3.38
CA LEU A 238 7.16 8.92 -2.83
C LEU A 238 8.32 7.96 -2.58
N GLY A 239 8.10 6.64 -2.57
CA GLY A 239 9.14 5.63 -2.35
C GLY A 239 9.22 5.12 -0.92
N PHE A 240 8.18 5.32 -0.12
CA PHE A 240 8.02 4.65 1.17
C PHE A 240 7.48 3.24 0.93
N ALA A 241 8.36 2.23 0.88
CA ALA A 241 7.95 0.88 0.48
C ALA A 241 7.23 0.08 1.58
N ARG A 242 7.48 0.39 2.85
CA ARG A 242 6.88 -0.34 3.98
C ARG A 242 5.44 0.14 4.19
N GLU A 243 4.49 -0.78 4.22
CA GLU A 243 3.05 -0.48 4.37
C GLU A 243 2.75 0.42 5.59
N GLN A 244 3.37 0.14 6.72
CA GLN A 244 3.11 0.90 7.95
C GLN A 244 3.75 2.30 7.93
N GLU A 245 4.83 2.48 7.17
CA GLU A 245 5.41 3.80 6.90
C GLU A 245 4.57 4.57 5.88
N ALA A 246 4.02 3.89 4.87
CA ALA A 246 3.07 4.47 3.93
C ALA A 246 1.77 4.91 4.62
N ASN A 247 1.24 4.12 5.57
CA ASN A 247 0.14 4.52 6.44
C ASN A 247 0.48 5.80 7.23
N PHE A 248 1.69 5.88 7.78
CA PHE A 248 2.13 7.03 8.57
C PHE A 248 2.32 8.29 7.71
N VAL A 249 2.90 8.16 6.52
CA VAL A 249 3.03 9.28 5.60
C VAL A 249 1.66 9.70 5.05
N GLY A 250 0.77 8.75 4.74
CA GLY A 250 -0.63 9.03 4.38
C GLY A 250 -1.40 9.74 5.49
N TYR A 251 -1.11 9.39 6.75
CA TYR A 251 -1.60 10.12 7.91
C TYR A 251 -1.11 11.58 7.92
N LEU A 252 0.19 11.82 7.75
CA LEU A 252 0.76 13.17 7.70
C LEU A 252 0.19 14.01 6.55
N ILE A 253 -0.03 13.39 5.38
CA ILE A 253 -0.66 14.03 4.23
C ILE A 253 -2.09 14.48 4.54
N GLY A 254 -2.87 13.64 5.22
CA GLY A 254 -4.31 13.90 5.39
C GLY A 254 -4.70 14.65 6.66
N ILE A 255 -3.95 14.53 7.76
CA ILE A 255 -4.40 15.01 9.07
C ILE A 255 -4.52 16.55 9.18
N HIS A 256 -3.73 17.27 8.38
CA HIS A 256 -3.77 18.73 8.27
C HIS A 256 -4.25 19.20 6.90
N SER A 257 -4.89 18.31 6.14
CA SER A 257 -5.44 18.66 4.84
C SER A 257 -6.56 19.69 4.97
N GLU A 258 -6.65 20.62 4.02
CA GLU A 258 -7.77 21.57 3.93
C GLU A 258 -9.04 20.90 3.39
N ASN A 259 -8.88 19.85 2.58
CA ASN A 259 -9.98 19.06 2.07
C ASN A 259 -10.64 18.23 3.18
N THR A 260 -11.92 18.50 3.45
CA THR A 260 -12.69 17.88 4.53
C THR A 260 -12.87 16.37 4.36
N ASP A 261 -13.03 15.89 3.12
CA ASP A 261 -13.22 14.47 2.81
C ASP A 261 -11.94 13.67 3.10
N LEU A 262 -10.78 14.23 2.71
CA LEU A 262 -9.47 13.63 3.03
C LEU A 262 -9.21 13.65 4.53
N ARG A 263 -9.41 14.80 5.18
CA ARG A 263 -9.18 14.95 6.62
C ARG A 263 -10.05 14.00 7.43
N TYR A 264 -11.35 13.89 7.12
CA TYR A 264 -12.24 12.96 7.80
C TYR A 264 -11.81 11.50 7.61
N SER A 265 -11.52 11.10 6.36
CA SER A 265 -11.07 9.73 6.06
C SER A 265 -9.79 9.37 6.83
N THR A 266 -8.83 10.29 6.92
CA THR A 266 -7.57 10.10 7.67
C THR A 266 -7.79 10.05 9.19
N GLU A 267 -8.57 10.96 9.76
CA GLU A 267 -8.93 10.92 11.17
C GLU A 267 -9.67 9.63 11.53
N TYR A 268 -10.57 9.17 10.65
CA TYR A 268 -11.36 7.98 10.85
C TYR A 268 -10.54 6.69 10.73
N PHE A 269 -9.62 6.62 9.77
CA PHE A 269 -8.62 5.56 9.70
C PHE A 269 -7.79 5.52 10.99
N THR A 270 -7.28 6.66 11.43
CA THR A 270 -6.44 6.77 12.63
C THR A 270 -7.18 6.31 13.88
N LEU A 271 -8.43 6.73 14.06
CA LEU A 271 -9.30 6.27 15.14
C LEU A 271 -9.49 4.76 15.10
N LYS A 272 -9.80 4.17 13.93
CA LYS A 272 -9.97 2.72 13.79
C LYS A 272 -8.69 1.97 14.15
N SER A 273 -7.53 2.44 13.68
CA SER A 273 -6.24 1.83 13.99
C SER A 273 -5.92 1.86 15.48
N LEU A 274 -6.17 2.99 16.17
CA LEU A 274 -6.01 3.10 17.62
C LEU A 274 -6.97 2.16 18.37
N LEU A 275 -8.24 2.08 17.97
CA LEU A 275 -9.21 1.18 18.59
C LEU A 275 -8.85 -0.29 18.38
N ASN A 276 -8.34 -0.66 17.21
CA ASN A 276 -7.86 -2.03 16.96
C ASN A 276 -6.67 -2.37 17.85
N PHE A 277 -5.72 -1.45 18.04
CA PHE A 277 -4.59 -1.64 18.96
C PHE A 277 -5.04 -1.83 20.42
N ILE A 278 -6.12 -1.16 20.84
CA ILE A 278 -6.66 -1.26 22.20
C ILE A 278 -7.53 -2.51 22.39
N ALA A 279 -8.14 -3.04 21.33
CA ALA A 279 -9.23 -4.02 21.39
C ALA A 279 -8.91 -5.27 22.23
N ASP A 280 -7.70 -5.81 22.11
CA ASP A 280 -7.30 -7.03 22.84
C ASP A 280 -7.03 -6.76 24.32
N LYS A 281 -6.64 -5.52 24.67
CA LYS A 281 -6.21 -5.13 26.02
C LYS A 281 -7.33 -4.49 26.85
N ASP A 282 -8.21 -3.72 26.20
CA ASP A 282 -9.37 -3.08 26.83
C ASP A 282 -10.58 -2.99 25.88
N PRO A 283 -11.30 -4.10 25.68
CA PRO A 283 -12.46 -4.15 24.79
C PRO A 283 -13.64 -3.27 25.28
N GLU A 284 -13.77 -3.06 26.60
CA GLU A 284 -14.84 -2.22 27.16
C GLU A 284 -14.60 -0.74 26.86
N PHE A 285 -13.34 -0.27 26.90
CA PHE A 285 -13.00 1.06 26.40
C PHE A 285 -13.39 1.21 24.92
N VAL A 286 -13.03 0.25 24.06
CA VAL A 286 -13.37 0.29 22.64
C VAL A 286 -14.89 0.35 22.43
N LYS A 287 -15.64 -0.48 23.15
CA LYS A 287 -17.11 -0.47 23.13
C LYS A 287 -17.68 0.88 23.57
N SER A 288 -17.09 1.50 24.59
CA SER A 288 -17.48 2.83 25.06
C SER A 288 -17.26 3.90 23.99
N VAL A 289 -16.14 3.87 23.27
CA VAL A 289 -15.84 4.81 22.18
C VAL A 289 -16.80 4.61 21.01
N LEU A 290 -17.03 3.36 20.60
CA LEU A 290 -17.98 3.02 19.53
C LEU A 290 -19.42 3.46 19.86
N LYS A 291 -19.85 3.32 21.13
CA LYS A 291 -21.16 3.84 21.57
C LYS A 291 -21.26 5.35 21.41
N ASN A 292 -20.14 6.06 21.62
CA ASN A 292 -20.01 7.50 21.52
C ASN A 292 -19.80 8.03 20.09
N TYR A 293 -19.73 7.18 19.06
CA TYR A 293 -19.76 7.65 17.66
C TYR A 293 -21.01 8.51 17.40
N SER A 294 -20.88 9.52 16.53
CA SER A 294 -22.06 10.26 16.06
C SER A 294 -23.01 9.33 15.30
N PRO A 295 -24.30 9.69 15.14
CA PRO A 295 -25.23 8.92 14.32
C PRO A 295 -24.70 8.63 12.90
N GLU A 296 -24.05 9.61 12.28
CA GLU A 296 -23.47 9.54 10.94
C GLU A 296 -22.28 8.57 10.91
N MET A 297 -21.35 8.70 11.86
CA MET A 297 -20.21 7.77 12.00
C MET A 297 -20.66 6.32 12.23
N LYS A 298 -21.79 6.10 12.91
CA LYS A 298 -22.36 4.75 13.10
C LYS A 298 -22.87 4.17 11.78
N LYS A 299 -23.48 5.00 10.93
CA LYS A 299 -23.93 4.60 9.58
C LYS A 299 -22.75 4.30 8.66
N ASP A 300 -21.74 5.17 8.67
CA ASP A 300 -20.48 4.97 7.92
C ASP A 300 -19.84 3.62 8.30
N ARG A 301 -19.72 3.36 9.62
CA ARG A 301 -19.18 2.09 10.12
C ARG A 301 -20.03 0.88 9.72
N ALA A 302 -21.36 1.00 9.81
CA ALA A 302 -22.25 -0.08 9.44
C ALA A 302 -22.13 -0.40 7.94
N TYR A 303 -21.99 0.62 7.10
CA TYR A 303 -21.79 0.47 5.67
C TYR A 303 -20.45 -0.19 5.33
N GLU A 304 -19.34 0.26 5.94
CA GLU A 304 -18.03 -0.40 5.78
C GLU A 304 -18.09 -1.88 6.20
N LYS A 305 -18.74 -2.17 7.33
CA LYS A 305 -18.92 -3.56 7.78
C LYS A 305 -19.74 -4.40 6.82
N ALA A 306 -20.85 -3.88 6.32
CA ALA A 306 -21.68 -4.57 5.34
C ALA A 306 -20.91 -4.83 4.05
N PHE A 307 -20.08 -3.88 3.61
CA PHE A 307 -19.20 -4.04 2.48
C PHE A 307 -18.20 -5.18 2.70
N VAL A 308 -17.52 -5.22 3.85
CA VAL A 308 -16.58 -6.31 4.16
C VAL A 308 -17.29 -7.65 4.22
N LEU A 309 -18.40 -7.76 4.96
CA LEU A 309 -19.19 -9.00 5.07
C LEU A 309 -19.67 -9.52 3.72
N LYS A 310 -20.04 -8.64 2.80
CA LYS A 310 -20.46 -9.01 1.44
C LYS A 310 -19.34 -9.64 0.61
N HIS A 311 -18.09 -9.33 0.92
CA HIS A 311 -16.93 -9.77 0.14
C HIS A 311 -15.98 -10.70 0.93
N GLN A 312 -16.38 -11.15 2.12
CA GLN A 312 -15.66 -12.19 2.85
C GLN A 312 -15.76 -13.54 2.13
N GLY A 313 -14.64 -14.28 2.08
CA GLY A 313 -14.59 -15.61 1.49
C GLY A 313 -13.17 -16.16 1.41
N LEU A 314 -13.02 -17.35 0.83
CA LEU A 314 -11.75 -18.09 0.75
C LEU A 314 -10.59 -17.32 0.07
N LEU A 315 -10.92 -16.37 -0.81
CA LEU A 315 -9.92 -15.53 -1.45
C LEU A 315 -9.28 -14.54 -0.47
N ASP A 316 -10.04 -14.03 0.51
CA ASP A 316 -9.54 -13.08 1.50
C ASP A 316 -8.47 -13.74 2.38
N ASP A 317 -8.74 -14.96 2.84
CA ASP A 317 -7.78 -15.77 3.61
C ASP A 317 -6.52 -16.10 2.81
N PHE A 318 -6.66 -16.48 1.54
CA PHE A 318 -5.53 -16.80 0.67
C PHE A 318 -4.66 -15.56 0.37
N PHE A 319 -5.28 -14.42 0.07
CA PHE A 319 -4.56 -13.17 -0.17
C PHE A 319 -3.97 -12.59 1.10
N GLY A 320 -4.66 -12.67 2.23
CA GLY A 320 -4.12 -12.34 3.55
C GLY A 320 -2.85 -13.15 3.86
N PHE A 321 -2.84 -14.45 3.57
CA PHE A 321 -1.67 -15.30 3.73
C PHE A 321 -0.52 -14.92 2.78
N THR A 322 -0.80 -14.75 1.49
CA THR A 322 0.24 -14.43 0.49
C THR A 322 0.82 -13.02 0.68
N ASN A 323 0.00 -12.04 1.06
CA ASN A 323 0.46 -10.70 1.42
C ASN A 323 1.36 -10.75 2.66
N ASN A 324 0.97 -11.51 3.69
CA ASN A 324 1.80 -11.73 4.87
C ASN A 324 3.16 -12.36 4.51
N LEU A 325 3.18 -13.34 3.60
CA LEU A 325 4.43 -13.93 3.08
C LEU A 325 5.27 -12.91 2.30
N PHE A 326 4.64 -12.09 1.44
CA PHE A 326 5.31 -11.04 0.69
C PHE A 326 5.98 -10.04 1.63
N LEU A 327 5.26 -9.53 2.63
CA LEU A 327 5.79 -8.61 3.64
C LEU A 327 6.97 -9.24 4.40
N LYS A 328 6.82 -10.47 4.90
CA LYS A 328 7.89 -11.20 5.58
C LYS A 328 9.12 -11.43 4.69
N SER A 329 8.92 -11.74 3.41
CA SER A 329 10.01 -11.93 2.45
C SER A 329 10.82 -10.65 2.20
N ASN A 330 10.18 -9.49 2.36
CA ASN A 330 10.81 -8.17 2.32
C ASN A 330 11.20 -7.65 3.73
N GLN A 331 11.39 -8.56 4.69
CA GLN A 331 11.81 -8.25 6.08
C GLN A 331 10.89 -7.24 6.78
N GLN A 332 9.59 -7.27 6.48
CA GLN A 332 8.57 -6.50 7.17
C GLN A 332 7.84 -7.37 8.20
N GLU A 333 7.36 -6.74 9.26
CA GLU A 333 6.40 -7.37 10.15
C GLU A 333 5.13 -7.71 9.35
N GLY A 334 4.68 -8.95 9.49
CA GLY A 334 3.49 -9.48 8.85
C GLY A 334 2.19 -8.93 9.44
N THR A 335 1.07 -9.62 9.21
CA THR A 335 -0.17 -9.38 9.97
C THR A 335 0.06 -9.72 11.45
N VAL A 336 0.54 -8.75 12.22
CA VAL A 336 0.60 -8.78 13.67
C VAL A 336 -0.56 -7.92 14.19
N THR A 337 -1.17 -8.35 15.31
CA THR A 337 -2.22 -7.63 16.06
C THR A 337 -1.77 -6.24 16.55
N TYR A 338 -0.49 -5.94 16.38
CA TYR A 338 0.21 -4.70 16.66
C TYR A 338 0.73 -4.13 15.33
N SER A 339 0.46 -2.86 15.04
CA SER A 339 0.84 -2.22 13.78
C SER A 339 1.94 -1.20 14.03
N TYR A 340 3.10 -1.35 13.37
CA TYR A 340 4.21 -0.38 13.39
C TYR A 340 3.76 1.07 13.06
N PHE A 341 2.62 1.27 12.40
CA PHE A 341 2.03 2.60 12.22
C PHE A 341 1.66 3.25 13.56
N ILE A 342 1.17 2.48 14.53
CA ILE A 342 0.84 2.97 15.88
C ILE A 342 2.09 3.47 16.60
N ASP A 343 3.23 2.82 16.40
CA ASP A 343 4.52 3.20 16.99
C ASP A 343 4.95 4.54 16.43
N LEU A 344 4.88 4.70 15.11
CA LEU A 344 5.18 5.95 14.43
C LEU A 344 4.23 7.06 14.88
N LEU A 345 2.92 6.79 14.91
CA LEU A 345 1.90 7.73 15.35
C LEU A 345 2.14 8.20 16.79
N MET A 346 2.37 7.28 17.73
CA MET A 346 2.58 7.62 19.14
C MET A 346 3.92 8.29 19.41
N ASN A 347 4.96 8.00 18.64
CA ASN A 347 6.23 8.71 18.77
C ASN A 347 6.23 10.08 18.08
N TYR A 348 5.31 10.31 17.15
CA TYR A 348 5.12 11.59 16.48
C TYR A 348 4.17 12.53 17.25
N GLU A 349 3.00 12.04 17.66
CA GLU A 349 2.03 12.83 18.40
C GLU A 349 2.55 13.10 19.82
N LYS A 350 2.69 14.40 20.14
CA LYS A 350 2.87 14.85 21.52
C LYS A 350 1.56 14.63 22.30
N GLU A 351 1.70 14.39 23.59
CA GLU A 351 0.57 14.24 24.52
C GLU A 351 -0.34 15.47 24.51
#